data_AF-A0A411PJV5-F1
#
_entry.id   AF-A0A411PJV5-F1
#
_cell.length_a   1.000
_cell.length_b   1.000
_cell.length_c   1.000
_cell.angle_alpha   90.00
_cell.angle_beta   90.00
_cell.angle_gamma   90.00
#
_symmetry.space_group_name_H-M   'P 1'
#
loop_
_entity.id
_entity.type
_entity.pdbx_description
1 polymer ?
#
loop_
_entity_poly.entity_id
_entity_poly.type
_entity_poly.pdbx_seq_one_letter_code
_entity_poly.pdbx_strand_id
1 'polypeptide(L)'
;MLNGFLKPTIALVALPYCLLSFSSHANDSCDVKVTGSVPQEYPVENMLLRAYNKDIPITQREFSVCLSKQDLAVPGKFTSNNRVSLSYKQGAIPKGIYSAGVFVQTTEVELNPLSSMAVNACDSHCNYYLYQQVLASEDLAIAAEKYPKERAKIRKDDWDAIVKLNTKQAEALTAIVNKTASVQSIDVEKNPVDSPGPYSGSSYKLIDKDDYQIRLFLNEFSTSVKRAAIDKKQLKAFGKANKQAFDKLTKTGKRNWQEQTAIINELIAKLQSDGSEVATKVAKAIEHSRDKADKQYQDYLANDNHTPFPRLNSAKQPFELVLANWTMSAYLSFDNEQTFPALFSEKFKQEATSSDKRSIDKPLSQLMYMPASFALMDITKGYENIQRGYKGLLPDSETKYHFSDALHSVTFVYEKGAWRLDQVSQIPLNHYEL
;
A
#
# COMPACT_ATOMS: atom_id res chain seq x y z
N MET A 1 16.96 83.52 5.92
CA MET A 1 16.98 84.79 5.17
C MET A 1 18.16 84.76 4.21
N LEU A 2 17.87 85.06 2.94
CA LEU A 2 18.76 85.52 1.85
C LEU A 2 19.86 84.54 1.38
N ASN A 3 19.61 83.82 0.28
CA ASN A 3 19.94 84.16 -1.14
C ASN A 3 21.32 83.61 -1.51
N GLY A 4 21.50 82.63 -2.42
CA GLY A 4 21.17 82.67 -3.86
C GLY A 4 22.42 83.24 -4.59
N PHE A 5 22.99 82.74 -5.68
CA PHE A 5 22.55 82.12 -6.93
C PHE A 5 23.87 81.90 -7.74
N LEU A 6 24.10 80.84 -8.54
CA LEU A 6 23.92 80.86 -10.01
C LEU A 6 24.26 79.47 -10.61
N LYS A 7 23.33 78.98 -11.43
CA LYS A 7 23.42 77.89 -12.44
C LYS A 7 24.03 78.47 -13.76
N PRO A 8 24.19 77.78 -14.94
CA PRO A 8 23.47 76.57 -15.39
C PRO A 8 24.14 75.55 -16.38
N THR A 9 23.48 74.37 -16.48
CA THR A 9 23.21 73.44 -17.61
C THR A 9 24.23 73.11 -18.72
N ILE A 10 24.38 71.80 -19.02
CA ILE A 10 23.88 71.13 -20.25
C ILE A 10 23.62 69.64 -19.93
N ALA A 11 22.58 69.08 -20.56
CA ALA A 11 22.00 67.76 -20.34
C ALA A 11 22.40 66.74 -21.43
N LEU A 12 22.44 65.45 -21.07
CA LEU A 12 22.20 64.24 -21.90
C LEU A 12 22.27 63.02 -20.94
N VAL A 13 21.19 62.47 -20.37
CA VAL A 13 20.19 61.52 -20.91
C VAL A 13 20.77 60.43 -21.82
N ALA A 14 21.05 59.26 -21.24
CA ALA A 14 20.79 57.93 -21.85
C ALA A 14 20.84 56.82 -20.78
N LEU A 15 19.64 56.30 -20.46
CA LEU A 15 19.22 55.04 -19.85
C LEU A 15 20.22 54.13 -19.10
N PRO A 16 19.94 53.79 -17.83
CA PRO A 16 20.23 52.46 -17.29
C PRO A 16 19.17 51.47 -17.79
N TYR A 17 19.61 50.39 -18.44
CA TYR A 17 18.75 49.24 -18.72
C TYR A 17 18.29 48.64 -17.38
N CYS A 18 17.00 48.78 -17.09
CA CYS A 18 16.29 47.87 -16.21
C CYS A 18 16.44 46.45 -16.75
N LEU A 19 17.17 45.60 -16.04
CA LEU A 19 16.73 44.22 -15.86
C LEU A 19 16.20 44.12 -14.44
N LEU A 20 14.94 44.53 -14.31
CA LEU A 20 14.03 43.89 -13.38
C LEU A 20 14.09 42.40 -13.71
N SER A 21 14.80 41.64 -12.88
CA SER A 21 14.58 40.20 -12.81
C SER A 21 13.15 40.04 -12.32
N PHE A 22 12.23 39.88 -13.26
CA PHE A 22 10.94 39.30 -13.00
C PHE A 22 11.21 37.91 -12.44
N SER A 23 11.18 37.78 -11.10
CA SER A 23 10.98 36.51 -10.43
C SER A 23 9.55 36.08 -10.76
N SER A 24 9.37 35.53 -11.97
CA SER A 24 8.14 34.85 -12.33
C SER A 24 7.89 33.78 -11.29
N HIS A 25 6.77 33.90 -10.60
CA HIS A 25 6.30 32.92 -9.64
C HIS A 25 6.17 31.56 -10.31
N ALA A 26 7.00 30.61 -9.88
CA ALA A 26 6.62 29.22 -9.78
C ALA A 26 6.96 28.79 -8.36
N ASN A 27 5.97 28.23 -7.68
CA ASN A 27 6.10 27.70 -6.34
C ASN A 27 6.94 26.41 -6.46
N ASP A 28 8.26 26.52 -6.62
CA ASP A 28 9.14 25.36 -6.79
C ASP A 28 9.28 24.66 -5.43
N SER A 29 8.33 23.77 -5.13
CA SER A 29 8.41 22.88 -3.97
C SER A 29 9.62 21.97 -4.15
N CYS A 30 10.64 22.17 -3.32
CA CYS A 30 11.77 21.24 -3.21
C CYS A 30 11.28 19.98 -2.50
N ASP A 31 10.74 19.02 -3.26
CA ASP A 31 10.26 17.76 -2.70
C ASP A 31 11.43 16.85 -2.32
N VAL A 32 12.46 16.81 -3.16
CA VAL A 32 13.68 16.05 -2.94
C VAL A 32 14.89 16.91 -3.22
N LYS A 33 15.73 17.10 -2.21
CA LYS A 33 17.03 17.75 -2.35
C LYS A 33 18.09 16.71 -2.73
N VAL A 34 18.81 16.95 -3.82
CA VAL A 34 19.88 16.08 -4.29
C VAL A 34 21.22 16.80 -4.16
N THR A 35 22.12 16.25 -3.37
CA THR A 35 23.46 16.79 -3.12
C THR A 35 24.54 15.84 -3.63
N GLY A 36 25.74 16.36 -3.81
CA GLY A 36 26.91 15.54 -4.10
C GLY A 36 28.10 16.37 -4.57
N SER A 37 29.19 15.65 -4.82
CA SER A 37 30.46 16.21 -5.26
C SER A 37 30.90 15.53 -6.55
N VAL A 38 31.35 16.33 -7.52
CA VAL A 38 31.94 15.77 -8.74
C VAL A 38 33.37 15.29 -8.45
N PRO A 39 33.71 14.01 -8.75
CA PRO A 39 35.06 13.49 -8.49
C PRO A 39 36.13 14.21 -9.32
N GLN A 40 37.33 14.39 -8.74
CA GLN A 40 38.41 15.21 -9.28
C GLN A 40 38.82 14.83 -10.70
N GLU A 41 38.71 13.55 -11.06
CA GLU A 41 39.07 13.00 -12.35
C GLU A 41 38.09 13.35 -13.50
N TYR A 42 36.92 13.91 -13.20
CA TYR A 42 35.94 14.35 -14.20
C TYR A 42 35.88 15.88 -14.28
N PRO A 43 35.88 16.50 -15.47
CA PRO A 43 35.67 17.95 -15.62
C PRO A 43 34.19 18.31 -15.40
N VAL A 44 33.93 19.43 -14.71
CA VAL A 44 32.56 19.88 -14.35
C VAL A 44 31.70 20.15 -15.59
N GLU A 45 32.27 20.74 -16.64
CA GLU A 45 31.57 21.21 -17.85
C GLU A 45 30.78 20.15 -18.62
N ASN A 46 31.03 18.86 -18.36
CA ASN A 46 30.34 17.73 -19.01
C ASN A 46 29.51 16.90 -18.02
N MET A 47 29.22 17.44 -16.84
CA MET A 47 28.49 16.75 -15.78
C MET A 47 27.00 17.02 -15.85
N LEU A 48 26.22 15.96 -15.69
CA LEU A 48 24.77 15.99 -15.69
C LEU A 48 24.24 15.27 -14.46
N LEU A 49 23.33 15.91 -13.74
CA LEU A 49 22.43 15.23 -12.83
C LEU A 49 21.25 14.69 -13.64
N ARG A 50 21.09 13.39 -13.66
CA ARG A 50 20.04 12.71 -14.40
C ARG A 50 18.97 12.19 -13.45
N ALA A 51 17.78 12.73 -13.61
CA ALA A 51 16.53 12.22 -13.05
C ALA A 51 15.74 11.51 -14.15
N TYR A 52 14.54 11.01 -13.84
CA TYR A 52 13.74 10.24 -14.79
C TYR A 52 13.30 11.08 -16.00
N ASN A 53 12.77 12.29 -15.76
CA ASN A 53 12.25 13.18 -16.81
C ASN A 53 13.18 14.36 -17.14
N LYS A 54 14.35 14.45 -16.51
CA LYS A 54 15.15 15.68 -16.53
C LYS A 54 16.64 15.39 -16.41
N ASP A 55 17.42 16.01 -17.30
CA ASP A 55 18.87 16.12 -17.19
C ASP A 55 19.21 17.57 -16.82
N ILE A 56 19.98 17.77 -15.76
CA ILE A 56 20.34 19.08 -15.22
C ILE A 56 21.87 19.23 -15.30
N PRO A 57 22.40 20.21 -16.04
CA PRO A 57 23.83 20.51 -16.04
C PRO A 57 24.33 20.87 -14.65
N ILE A 58 25.44 20.26 -14.24
CA ILE A 58 26.14 20.60 -13.00
C ILE A 58 27.28 21.56 -13.34
N THR A 59 27.23 22.76 -12.77
CA THR A 59 28.21 23.84 -13.04
C THR A 59 29.21 24.05 -11.90
N GLN A 60 29.02 23.36 -10.77
CA GLN A 60 29.86 23.46 -9.58
C GLN A 60 30.35 22.09 -9.14
N ARG A 61 31.52 22.04 -8.50
CA ARG A 61 32.10 20.79 -7.99
C ARG A 61 31.21 20.20 -6.90
N GLU A 62 30.83 21.02 -5.92
CA GLU A 62 29.79 20.72 -4.95
C GLU A 62 28.47 21.23 -5.51
N PHE A 63 27.42 20.42 -5.45
CA PHE A 63 26.11 20.82 -5.95
C PHE A 63 24.99 20.45 -4.98
N SER A 64 23.91 21.22 -5.06
CA SER A 64 22.65 20.95 -4.38
C SER A 64 21.53 21.36 -5.33
N VAL A 65 20.72 20.41 -5.76
CA VAL A 65 19.64 20.60 -6.72
C VAL A 65 18.34 20.15 -6.11
N CYS A 66 17.32 21.00 -6.20
CA CYS A 66 15.96 20.64 -5.80
C CYS A 66 15.22 20.02 -7.00
N LEU A 67 14.57 18.89 -6.75
CA LEU A 67 13.73 18.18 -7.71
C LEU A 67 12.33 17.99 -7.14
N SER A 68 11.33 18.12 -8.00
CA SER A 68 9.98 17.68 -7.68
C SER A 68 9.87 16.16 -7.78
N LYS A 69 8.87 15.56 -7.13
CA LYS A 69 8.57 14.12 -7.32
C LYS A 69 8.16 13.79 -8.77
N GLN A 70 7.68 14.77 -9.55
CA GLN A 70 7.37 14.62 -10.97
C GLN A 70 8.64 14.49 -11.82
N ASP A 71 9.68 15.28 -11.54
CA ASP A 71 10.99 15.16 -12.21
C ASP A 71 11.60 13.75 -11.99
N LEU A 72 11.33 13.18 -10.80
CA LEU A 72 11.80 11.88 -10.34
C LEU A 72 10.85 10.72 -10.68
N ALA A 73 9.67 11.02 -11.23
CA ALA A 73 8.58 10.07 -11.52
C ALA A 73 8.27 9.06 -10.40
N VAL A 74 8.35 9.49 -9.14
CA VAL A 74 8.34 8.57 -7.99
C VAL A 74 7.00 7.83 -7.89
N PRO A 75 6.95 6.50 -8.10
CA PRO A 75 5.70 5.77 -8.09
C PRO A 75 5.21 5.54 -6.66
N GLY A 76 3.89 5.44 -6.50
CA GLY A 76 3.25 4.99 -5.26
C GLY A 76 3.35 3.48 -5.02
N LYS A 77 4.57 2.94 -4.95
CA LYS A 77 4.87 1.52 -4.75
C LYS A 77 5.86 1.32 -3.60
N PHE A 78 5.83 0.13 -2.97
CA PHE A 78 6.73 -0.21 -1.85
C PHE A 78 8.20 -0.28 -2.24
N THR A 79 8.47 -0.85 -3.41
CA THR A 79 9.79 -0.91 -4.03
C THR A 79 9.82 0.04 -5.23
N SER A 80 10.96 0.70 -5.43
CA SER A 80 11.15 1.67 -6.52
C SER A 80 12.45 1.36 -7.25
N ASN A 81 12.38 1.39 -8.58
CA ASN A 81 13.55 1.31 -9.45
C ASN A 81 14.02 2.70 -9.87
N ASN A 82 13.36 3.76 -9.37
CA ASN A 82 13.74 5.11 -9.71
C ASN A 82 15.02 5.49 -9.01
N ARG A 83 15.90 6.11 -9.79
CA ARG A 83 17.22 6.51 -9.35
C ARG A 83 17.47 7.92 -9.85
N VAL A 84 18.21 8.68 -9.06
CA VAL A 84 18.90 9.88 -9.54
C VAL A 84 20.38 9.52 -9.69
N SER A 85 21.04 10.07 -10.70
CA SER A 85 22.44 9.75 -10.96
C SER A 85 23.26 10.96 -11.38
N LEU A 86 24.49 11.02 -10.91
CA LEU A 86 25.51 11.90 -11.44
C LEU A 86 26.16 11.18 -12.62
N SER A 87 26.14 11.80 -13.80
CA SER A 87 26.65 11.22 -15.04
C SER A 87 27.63 12.15 -15.75
N TYR A 88 28.59 11.55 -16.44
CA TYR A 88 29.54 12.23 -17.30
C TYR A 88 29.14 12.07 -18.77
N LYS A 89 29.03 13.17 -19.50
CA LYS A 89 28.70 13.16 -20.93
C LYS A 89 29.94 12.82 -21.76
N GLN A 90 30.08 11.53 -22.11
CA GLN A 90 31.11 11.05 -23.02
C GLN A 90 30.44 10.50 -24.29
N GLY A 91 30.30 11.35 -25.31
CA GLY A 91 29.60 11.00 -26.56
C GLY A 91 28.07 11.04 -26.44
N ALA A 92 27.39 10.18 -27.19
CA ALA A 92 25.93 10.20 -27.31
C ALA A 92 25.19 9.67 -26.07
N ILE A 93 25.83 8.81 -25.26
CA ILE A 93 25.22 8.18 -24.09
C ILE A 93 26.00 8.60 -22.84
N PRO A 94 25.39 9.38 -21.92
CA PRO A 94 26.03 9.73 -20.66
C PRO A 94 26.36 8.49 -19.82
N LYS A 95 27.54 8.46 -19.21
CA LYS A 95 27.99 7.38 -18.34
C LYS A 95 27.74 7.74 -16.87
N GLY A 96 27.00 6.90 -16.16
CA GLY A 96 26.77 7.08 -14.72
C GLY A 96 28.05 6.94 -13.90
N ILE A 97 28.22 7.82 -12.91
CA ILE A 97 29.31 7.82 -11.93
C ILE A 97 28.77 7.36 -10.59
N TYR A 98 27.78 8.09 -10.06
CA TYR A 98 27.09 7.76 -8.83
C TYR A 98 25.59 7.69 -9.06
N SER A 99 24.91 6.87 -8.27
CA SER A 99 23.47 6.76 -8.27
C SER A 99 22.92 6.61 -6.86
N ALA A 100 21.66 6.97 -6.66
CA ALA A 100 20.96 6.75 -5.41
C ALA A 100 19.51 6.35 -5.69
N GLY A 101 18.93 5.56 -4.79
CA GLY A 101 17.54 5.11 -4.89
C GLY A 101 16.60 6.21 -4.44
N VAL A 102 15.45 6.34 -5.11
CA VAL A 102 14.44 7.34 -4.80
C VAL A 102 13.10 6.65 -4.54
N PHE A 103 12.55 6.92 -3.35
CA PHE A 103 11.28 6.39 -2.85
C PHE A 103 10.32 7.54 -2.57
N VAL A 104 9.04 7.24 -2.37
CA VAL A 104 8.04 8.29 -2.13
C VAL A 104 8.22 9.02 -0.79
N GLN A 105 8.90 8.37 0.15
CA GLN A 105 9.31 8.89 1.45
C GLN A 105 10.62 9.70 1.37
N THR A 106 11.36 9.66 0.25
CA THR A 106 12.65 10.34 0.11
C THR A 106 12.45 11.86 0.10
N THR A 107 13.26 12.57 0.90
CA THR A 107 13.30 14.04 0.96
C THR A 107 14.69 14.60 0.68
N GLU A 108 15.74 13.82 0.93
CA GLU A 108 17.11 14.17 0.59
C GLU A 108 17.87 12.93 0.08
N VAL A 109 18.79 13.18 -0.84
CA VAL A 109 19.66 12.17 -1.44
C VAL A 109 21.05 12.77 -1.60
N GLU A 110 22.06 12.02 -1.17
CA GLU A 110 23.46 12.32 -1.46
C GLU A 110 23.98 11.35 -2.53
N LEU A 111 24.64 11.89 -3.56
CA LEU A 111 25.25 11.12 -4.64
C LEU A 111 26.73 10.89 -4.36
N ASN A 112 27.06 9.67 -3.96
CA ASN A 112 28.42 9.28 -3.61
C ASN A 112 28.65 7.76 -3.85
N PRO A 113 29.85 7.21 -3.58
CA PRO A 113 30.10 5.77 -3.71
C PRO A 113 29.17 4.90 -2.85
N LEU A 114 28.81 5.39 -1.65
CA LEU A 114 27.97 4.66 -0.69
C LEU A 114 26.54 4.50 -1.22
N SER A 115 25.92 5.58 -1.71
CA SER A 115 24.57 5.54 -2.29
C SER A 115 24.51 4.61 -3.50
N SER A 116 25.58 4.59 -4.30
CA SER A 116 25.71 3.73 -5.47
C SER A 116 25.82 2.25 -5.07
N MET A 117 26.57 1.98 -4.00
CA MET A 117 26.69 0.64 -3.45
C MET A 117 25.38 0.16 -2.83
N ALA A 118 24.65 1.03 -2.12
CA ALA A 118 23.33 0.73 -1.57
C ALA A 118 22.32 0.36 -2.67
N VAL A 119 22.32 1.10 -3.78
CA VAL A 119 21.47 0.80 -4.94
C VAL A 119 21.76 -0.59 -5.50
N ASN A 120 23.04 -0.96 -5.62
CA ASN A 120 23.44 -2.27 -6.10
C ASN A 120 23.09 -3.39 -5.12
N ALA A 121 23.18 -3.13 -3.81
CA ALA A 121 22.80 -4.09 -2.78
C ALA A 121 21.30 -4.37 -2.78
N CYS A 122 20.50 -3.31 -3.03
CA CYS A 122 19.06 -3.39 -2.91
C CYS A 122 18.34 -3.86 -4.19
N ASP A 123 18.95 -3.74 -5.37
CA ASP A 123 18.48 -4.19 -6.69
C ASP A 123 16.97 -4.46 -6.87
N SER A 124 16.10 -3.52 -6.51
CA SER A 124 14.61 -3.62 -6.58
C SER A 124 13.90 -4.44 -5.47
N HIS A 125 14.63 -5.02 -4.53
CA HIS A 125 14.13 -5.87 -3.43
C HIS A 125 13.91 -5.09 -2.12
N CYS A 126 14.60 -3.95 -1.94
CA CYS A 126 14.44 -3.12 -0.76
C CYS A 126 13.25 -2.15 -0.89
N ASN A 127 12.48 -2.02 0.17
CA ASN A 127 11.70 -0.81 0.39
C ASN A 127 12.58 0.33 0.91
N TYR A 128 11.96 1.49 1.10
CA TYR A 128 12.62 2.68 1.65
C TYR A 128 13.39 2.38 2.93
N TYR A 129 12.78 1.70 3.90
CA TYR A 129 13.37 1.46 5.21
C TYR A 129 14.57 0.52 5.16
N LEU A 130 14.48 -0.59 4.42
CA LEU A 130 15.63 -1.49 4.22
C LEU A 130 16.77 -0.76 3.50
N TYR A 131 16.44 0.06 2.50
CA TYR A 131 17.44 0.87 1.80
C TYR A 131 18.17 1.81 2.75
N GLN A 132 17.45 2.50 3.65
CA GLN A 132 18.06 3.38 4.65
C GLN A 132 18.94 2.61 5.64
N GLN A 133 18.50 1.44 6.11
CA GLN A 133 19.29 0.59 7.01
C GLN A 133 20.57 0.08 6.34
N VAL A 134 20.50 -0.32 5.06
CA VAL A 134 21.65 -0.75 4.26
C VAL A 134 22.58 0.44 4.02
N LEU A 135 22.04 1.61 3.65
CA LEU A 135 22.82 2.84 3.43
C LEU A 135 23.61 3.25 4.68
N ALA A 136 23.03 3.06 5.88
CA ALA A 136 23.66 3.37 7.16
C ALA A 136 24.63 2.28 7.67
N SER A 137 24.80 1.16 6.94
CA SER A 137 25.61 0.04 7.39
C SER A 137 27.12 0.31 7.27
N GLU A 138 27.87 0.03 8.33
CA GLU A 138 29.34 0.05 8.30
C GLU A 138 29.93 -0.93 7.27
N ASP A 139 29.35 -2.12 7.15
CA ASP A 139 29.78 -3.12 6.15
C ASP A 139 29.62 -2.56 4.73
N LEU A 140 28.56 -1.77 4.47
CA LEU A 140 28.36 -1.12 3.17
C LEU A 140 29.41 -0.02 2.94
N ALA A 141 29.75 0.77 3.96
CA ALA A 141 30.80 1.79 3.87
C ALA A 141 32.17 1.16 3.53
N ILE A 142 32.50 0.05 4.18
CA ILE A 142 33.71 -0.74 3.87
C ILE A 142 33.67 -1.24 2.43
N ALA A 143 32.54 -1.76 1.96
CA ALA A 143 32.38 -2.22 0.59
C ALA A 143 32.55 -1.07 -0.43
N ALA A 144 31.94 0.09 -0.15
CA ALA A 144 32.00 1.29 -0.99
C ALA A 144 33.43 1.82 -1.15
N GLU A 145 34.29 1.66 -0.14
CA GLU A 145 35.70 2.00 -0.24
C GLU A 145 36.53 0.91 -0.96
N LYS A 146 36.26 -0.36 -0.63
CA LYS A 146 37.07 -1.51 -1.07
C LYS A 146 36.94 -1.81 -2.56
N TYR A 147 35.72 -2.01 -3.04
CA TYR A 147 35.49 -2.56 -4.39
C TYR A 147 35.94 -1.63 -5.52
N PRO A 148 35.74 -0.30 -5.46
CA PRO A 148 36.31 0.61 -6.46
C PRO A 148 37.85 0.55 -6.53
N LYS A 149 38.53 0.45 -5.37
CA LYS A 149 39.99 0.30 -5.30
C LYS A 149 40.48 -1.04 -5.86
N GLU A 150 39.76 -2.13 -5.60
CA GLU A 150 40.05 -3.44 -6.22
C GLU A 150 39.83 -3.38 -7.74
N ARG A 151 38.75 -2.73 -8.21
CA ARG A 151 38.44 -2.59 -9.64
C ARG A 151 39.48 -1.80 -10.41
N ALA A 152 40.04 -0.75 -9.80
CA ALA A 152 41.07 0.10 -10.40
C ALA A 152 42.40 -0.65 -10.65
N LYS A 153 42.66 -1.74 -9.93
CA LYS A 153 43.85 -2.59 -10.11
C LYS A 153 43.72 -3.58 -11.27
N ILE A 154 42.51 -3.79 -11.79
CA ILE A 154 42.22 -4.74 -12.87
C ILE A 154 42.29 -4.02 -14.22
N ARG A 155 43.00 -4.59 -15.19
CA ARG A 155 43.07 -4.04 -16.56
C ARG A 155 41.67 -3.96 -17.18
N LYS A 156 41.45 -2.99 -18.07
CA LYS A 156 40.11 -2.70 -18.63
C LYS A 156 39.58 -3.83 -19.52
N ASP A 157 40.47 -4.58 -20.15
CA ASP A 157 40.23 -5.69 -21.08
C ASP A 157 40.25 -7.08 -20.41
N ASP A 158 40.59 -7.15 -19.12
CA ASP A 158 40.62 -8.40 -18.33
C ASP A 158 39.22 -8.77 -17.82
N TRP A 159 38.37 -9.21 -18.74
CA TRP A 159 36.96 -9.49 -18.46
C TRP A 159 36.76 -10.56 -17.37
N ASP A 160 37.61 -11.58 -17.31
CA ASP A 160 37.51 -12.65 -16.31
C ASP A 160 37.73 -12.12 -14.89
N ALA A 161 38.75 -11.27 -14.70
CA ALA A 161 39.00 -10.63 -13.41
C ALA A 161 37.85 -9.68 -13.01
N ILE A 162 37.29 -8.96 -13.98
CA ILE A 162 36.13 -8.07 -13.77
C ILE A 162 34.91 -8.86 -13.31
N VAL A 163 34.57 -9.95 -14.00
CA VAL A 163 33.43 -10.80 -13.66
C VAL A 163 33.62 -11.38 -12.25
N LYS A 164 34.80 -11.92 -11.94
CA LYS A 164 35.10 -12.45 -10.59
C LYS A 164 34.92 -11.41 -9.49
N LEU A 165 35.41 -10.19 -9.71
CA LEU A 165 35.24 -9.10 -8.74
C LEU A 165 33.76 -8.73 -8.55
N ASN A 166 33.02 -8.63 -9.65
CA ASN A 166 31.59 -8.29 -9.62
C ASN A 166 30.78 -9.37 -8.90
N THR A 167 31.06 -10.66 -9.12
CA THR A 167 30.42 -11.76 -8.38
C THR A 167 30.69 -11.67 -6.89
N LYS A 168 31.97 -11.50 -6.51
CA LYS A 168 32.38 -11.33 -5.10
C LYS A 168 31.74 -10.09 -4.46
N GLN A 169 31.54 -9.03 -5.23
CA GLN A 169 30.83 -7.84 -4.78
C GLN A 169 29.35 -8.15 -4.56
N ALA A 170 28.67 -8.73 -5.54
CA ALA A 170 27.25 -9.07 -5.44
C ALA A 170 26.94 -9.98 -4.23
N GLU A 171 27.77 -11.00 -3.99
CA GLU A 171 27.66 -11.89 -2.83
C GLU A 171 27.81 -11.13 -1.50
N ALA A 172 28.81 -10.25 -1.40
CA ALA A 172 29.02 -9.45 -0.20
C ALA A 172 27.86 -8.47 0.04
N LEU A 173 27.35 -7.83 -1.00
CA LEU A 173 26.21 -6.92 -0.89
C LEU A 173 24.93 -7.67 -0.48
N THR A 174 24.70 -8.86 -1.03
CA THR A 174 23.60 -9.74 -0.60
C THR A 174 23.72 -10.11 0.87
N ALA A 175 24.94 -10.42 1.33
CA ALA A 175 25.19 -10.73 2.73
C ALA A 175 24.90 -9.53 3.66
N ILE A 176 25.22 -8.31 3.24
CA ILE A 176 24.90 -7.07 3.99
C ILE A 176 23.39 -6.95 4.21
N VAL A 177 22.61 -7.07 3.13
CA VAL A 177 21.13 -7.02 3.22
C VAL A 177 20.59 -8.13 4.12
N ASN A 178 21.13 -9.34 4.00
CA ASN A 178 20.66 -10.48 4.80
C ASN A 178 20.98 -10.34 6.30
N LYS A 179 22.05 -9.63 6.67
CA LYS A 179 22.43 -9.39 8.08
C LYS A 179 21.56 -8.34 8.77
N THR A 180 20.84 -7.50 8.03
CA THR A 180 20.07 -6.39 8.59
C THR A 180 19.04 -6.84 9.62
N ALA A 181 18.43 -8.01 9.44
CA ALA A 181 17.57 -8.62 10.43
C ALA A 181 17.62 -10.15 10.35
N SER A 182 17.49 -10.80 11.51
CA SER A 182 17.09 -12.20 11.57
C SER A 182 15.63 -12.31 11.17
N VAL A 183 15.31 -13.27 10.30
CA VAL A 183 13.97 -13.45 9.73
C VAL A 183 13.49 -14.88 9.92
N GLN A 184 12.19 -15.04 9.97
CA GLN A 184 11.54 -16.33 9.75
C GLN A 184 11.43 -16.56 8.24
N SER A 185 11.49 -17.83 7.83
CA SER A 185 11.20 -18.26 6.46
C SER A 185 10.00 -19.20 6.46
N ILE A 186 9.33 -19.27 5.33
CA ILE A 186 8.19 -20.15 5.10
C ILE A 186 8.38 -20.84 3.75
N ASP A 187 7.79 -22.02 3.61
CA ASP A 187 7.68 -22.68 2.32
C ASP A 187 6.32 -22.37 1.70
N VAL A 188 6.32 -22.02 0.41
CA VAL A 188 5.11 -21.63 -0.32
C VAL A 188 5.09 -22.33 -1.67
N GLU A 189 4.19 -23.31 -1.79
CA GLU A 189 3.98 -24.06 -3.03
C GLU A 189 3.06 -23.32 -4.03
N LYS A 190 2.37 -22.25 -3.62
CA LYS A 190 1.33 -21.57 -4.43
C LYS A 190 1.96 -20.81 -5.61
N ASN A 191 1.44 -21.03 -6.81
CA ASN A 191 1.93 -20.40 -8.04
C ASN A 191 1.68 -18.87 -8.03
N PRO A 192 2.71 -18.03 -8.27
CA PRO A 192 2.57 -16.58 -8.36
C PRO A 192 1.58 -16.08 -9.44
N VAL A 193 1.26 -16.88 -10.44
CA VAL A 193 0.26 -16.53 -11.48
C VAL A 193 -1.17 -16.50 -10.92
N ASP A 194 -1.46 -17.27 -9.87
CA ASP A 194 -2.77 -17.33 -9.22
C ASP A 194 -2.92 -16.25 -8.13
N SER A 195 -2.15 -15.17 -8.24
CA SER A 195 -2.02 -14.17 -7.18
C SER A 195 -2.91 -12.96 -7.40
N PRO A 196 -3.33 -12.31 -6.30
CA PRO A 196 -3.96 -11.01 -6.39
C PRO A 196 -3.02 -10.03 -7.09
N GLY A 197 -3.44 -9.43 -8.22
CA GLY A 197 -2.66 -8.36 -8.85
C GLY A 197 -2.55 -7.12 -7.95
N PRO A 198 -1.69 -6.13 -8.28
CA PRO A 198 -1.53 -4.90 -7.50
C PRO A 198 -2.81 -4.03 -7.44
N TYR A 199 -3.76 -4.30 -8.34
CA TYR A 199 -5.12 -3.76 -8.28
C TYR A 199 -6.11 -4.82 -8.77
N SER A 200 -6.95 -5.30 -7.88
CA SER A 200 -7.94 -6.36 -8.14
C SER A 200 -9.40 -5.93 -8.06
N GLY A 201 -9.71 -4.80 -7.42
CA GLY A 201 -11.08 -4.36 -7.17
C GLY A 201 -11.76 -5.04 -5.97
N SER A 202 -13.06 -4.75 -5.79
CA SER A 202 -13.52 -4.27 -4.49
C SER A 202 -13.77 -5.27 -3.36
N SER A 203 -12.86 -5.24 -2.38
CA SER A 203 -12.90 -5.84 -1.04
C SER A 203 -13.09 -7.36 -0.99
N TYR A 204 -12.25 -8.10 -1.72
CA TYR A 204 -12.05 -9.56 -1.71
C TYR A 204 -12.90 -10.33 -0.70
N LYS A 205 -13.96 -10.99 -1.17
CA LYS A 205 -14.78 -11.92 -0.38
C LYS A 205 -15.30 -11.37 0.97
N LEU A 206 -15.23 -10.06 1.24
CA LEU A 206 -15.89 -9.42 2.38
C LEU A 206 -17.38 -9.29 2.07
N ILE A 207 -18.18 -9.56 3.08
CA ILE A 207 -19.62 -9.68 2.94
C ILE A 207 -20.26 -8.32 3.20
N ASP A 208 -20.94 -7.81 2.19
CA ASP A 208 -21.81 -6.64 2.31
C ASP A 208 -22.99 -6.95 3.24
N LYS A 209 -23.16 -6.14 4.29
CA LYS A 209 -24.16 -6.37 5.34
C LYS A 209 -25.56 -6.50 4.76
N ASP A 210 -25.97 -5.48 4.00
CA ASP A 210 -27.35 -5.35 3.56
C ASP A 210 -27.70 -6.46 2.56
N ASP A 211 -26.84 -6.66 1.55
CA ASP A 211 -27.03 -7.72 0.56
C ASP A 211 -27.04 -9.12 1.21
N TYR A 212 -26.18 -9.36 2.20
CA TYR A 212 -26.09 -10.65 2.87
C TYR A 212 -27.31 -10.96 3.73
N GLN A 213 -27.70 -10.04 4.61
CA GLN A 213 -28.83 -10.25 5.51
C GLN A 213 -30.14 -10.40 4.72
N ILE A 214 -30.33 -9.60 3.66
CA ILE A 214 -31.47 -9.73 2.75
C ILE A 214 -31.47 -11.11 2.07
N ARG A 215 -30.33 -11.55 1.53
CA ARG A 215 -30.21 -12.86 0.88
C ARG A 215 -30.49 -14.01 1.85
N LEU A 216 -29.94 -13.94 3.06
CA LEU A 216 -30.18 -14.94 4.10
C LEU A 216 -31.65 -14.99 4.50
N PHE A 217 -32.29 -13.83 4.70
CA PHE A 217 -33.71 -13.74 4.99
C PHE A 217 -34.56 -14.42 3.91
N LEU A 218 -34.33 -14.11 2.63
CA LEU A 218 -35.09 -14.70 1.53
C LEU A 218 -34.91 -16.22 1.43
N ASN A 219 -33.68 -16.70 1.65
CA ASN A 219 -33.36 -18.13 1.64
C ASN A 219 -34.01 -18.87 2.83
N GLU A 220 -33.95 -18.29 4.03
CA GLU A 220 -34.55 -18.90 5.22
C GLU A 220 -36.07 -18.82 5.17
N PHE A 221 -36.66 -17.75 4.63
CA PHE A 221 -38.11 -17.57 4.56
C PHE A 221 -38.79 -18.73 3.82
N SER A 222 -38.29 -19.08 2.63
CA SER A 222 -38.79 -20.22 1.86
C SER A 222 -38.71 -21.54 2.66
N THR A 223 -37.64 -21.71 3.40
CA THR A 223 -37.40 -22.91 4.22
C THR A 223 -38.31 -22.96 5.44
N SER A 224 -38.47 -21.84 6.14
CA SER A 224 -39.32 -21.70 7.33
C SER A 224 -40.80 -21.92 7.01
N VAL A 225 -41.27 -21.40 5.86
CA VAL A 225 -42.66 -21.64 5.40
C VAL A 225 -42.90 -23.12 5.12
N LYS A 226 -41.93 -23.83 4.53
CA LYS A 226 -42.04 -25.29 4.33
C LYS A 226 -42.08 -26.04 5.67
N ARG A 227 -41.25 -25.66 6.64
CA ARG A 227 -41.23 -26.27 7.98
C ARG A 227 -42.52 -26.05 8.77
N ALA A 228 -43.25 -24.96 8.49
CA ALA A 228 -44.53 -24.67 9.13
C ALA A 228 -45.66 -25.66 8.75
N ALA A 229 -45.42 -26.59 7.82
CA ALA A 229 -46.32 -27.69 7.44
C ALA A 229 -47.75 -27.23 7.08
N ILE A 230 -47.85 -26.10 6.39
CA ILE A 230 -49.13 -25.54 5.90
C ILE A 230 -49.55 -26.31 4.64
N ASP A 231 -50.83 -26.66 4.52
CA ASP A 231 -51.36 -27.28 3.30
C ASP A 231 -51.06 -26.42 2.06
N LYS A 232 -50.66 -27.07 0.97
CA LYS A 232 -50.20 -26.38 -0.24
C LYS A 232 -51.32 -25.58 -0.92
N LYS A 233 -52.57 -26.04 -0.88
CA LYS A 233 -53.71 -25.30 -1.45
C LYS A 233 -54.03 -24.08 -0.58
N GLN A 234 -54.06 -24.25 0.74
CA GLN A 234 -54.26 -23.15 1.69
C GLN A 234 -53.18 -22.08 1.56
N LEU A 235 -51.90 -22.48 1.50
CA LEU A 235 -50.78 -21.56 1.33
C LEU A 235 -50.84 -20.80 0.00
N LYS A 236 -51.23 -21.47 -1.09
CA LYS A 236 -51.38 -20.83 -2.41
C LYS A 236 -52.52 -19.81 -2.41
N ALA A 237 -53.66 -20.15 -1.81
CA ALA A 237 -54.78 -19.22 -1.66
C ALA A 237 -54.40 -18.00 -0.80
N PHE A 238 -53.71 -18.25 0.31
CA PHE A 238 -53.20 -17.21 1.21
C PHE A 238 -52.22 -16.25 0.53
N GLY A 239 -51.25 -16.80 -0.22
CA GLY A 239 -50.29 -16.01 -1.01
C GLY A 239 -50.97 -15.17 -2.09
N LYS A 240 -52.03 -15.68 -2.74
CA LYS A 240 -52.82 -14.92 -3.71
C LYS A 240 -53.58 -13.77 -3.05
N ALA A 241 -54.18 -14.00 -1.89
CA ALA A 241 -54.90 -12.98 -1.12
C ALA A 241 -53.97 -11.85 -0.62
N ASN A 242 -52.72 -12.20 -0.29
CA ASN A 242 -51.72 -11.27 0.26
C ASN A 242 -50.63 -10.87 -0.75
N LYS A 243 -50.88 -11.04 -2.06
CA LYS A 243 -49.88 -10.91 -3.12
C LYS A 243 -49.09 -9.61 -3.04
N GLN A 244 -49.76 -8.46 -2.91
CA GLN A 244 -49.09 -7.15 -2.86
C GLN A 244 -48.10 -7.03 -1.69
N ALA A 245 -48.41 -7.63 -0.54
CA ALA A 245 -47.55 -7.57 0.63
C ALA A 245 -46.30 -8.46 0.47
N PHE A 246 -46.46 -9.66 -0.12
CA PHE A 246 -45.33 -10.52 -0.46
C PHE A 246 -44.49 -9.98 -1.64
N ASP A 247 -45.11 -9.33 -2.61
CA ASP A 247 -44.41 -8.60 -3.67
C ASP A 247 -43.57 -7.46 -3.07
N LYS A 248 -44.12 -6.72 -2.10
CA LYS A 248 -43.36 -5.69 -1.36
C LYS A 248 -42.19 -6.32 -0.61
N LEU A 249 -42.40 -7.44 0.09
CA LEU A 249 -41.36 -8.16 0.84
C LEU A 249 -40.20 -8.62 -0.05
N THR A 250 -40.48 -9.13 -1.25
CA THR A 250 -39.48 -9.73 -2.15
C THR A 250 -38.77 -8.73 -3.07
N LYS A 251 -39.32 -7.51 -3.23
CA LYS A 251 -38.67 -6.43 -4.00
C LYS A 251 -37.53 -5.78 -3.21
N THR A 252 -36.29 -6.25 -3.39
CA THR A 252 -35.14 -5.83 -2.57
C THR A 252 -34.15 -4.88 -3.24
N GLY A 253 -34.23 -4.67 -4.56
CA GLY A 253 -33.13 -4.17 -5.39
C GLY A 253 -32.56 -2.75 -5.15
N LYS A 254 -32.91 -2.08 -4.04
CA LYS A 254 -32.31 -0.82 -3.56
C LYS A 254 -32.42 -0.63 -2.03
N ARG A 255 -32.85 -1.66 -1.28
CA ARG A 255 -33.14 -1.52 0.15
C ARG A 255 -31.95 -1.92 0.98
N ASN A 256 -31.70 -1.16 2.04
CA ASN A 256 -30.83 -1.64 3.12
C ASN A 256 -31.60 -2.61 4.05
N TRP A 257 -30.87 -3.28 4.94
CA TRP A 257 -31.45 -4.25 5.85
C TRP A 257 -32.47 -3.62 6.81
N GLN A 258 -32.26 -2.37 7.23
CA GLN A 258 -33.16 -1.67 8.14
C GLN A 258 -34.52 -1.38 7.49
N GLU A 259 -34.52 -0.90 6.24
CA GLU A 259 -35.73 -0.69 5.43
C GLU A 259 -36.46 -2.01 5.19
N GLN A 260 -35.71 -3.07 4.90
CA GLN A 260 -36.29 -4.40 4.71
C GLN A 260 -36.93 -4.92 6.02
N THR A 261 -36.27 -4.70 7.16
CA THR A 261 -36.77 -5.08 8.49
C THR A 261 -38.06 -4.35 8.84
N ALA A 262 -38.20 -3.07 8.48
CA ALA A 262 -39.44 -2.33 8.69
C ALA A 262 -40.62 -2.96 7.92
N ILE A 263 -40.38 -3.38 6.67
CA ILE A 263 -41.40 -4.04 5.83
C ILE A 263 -41.75 -5.44 6.38
N ILE A 264 -40.75 -6.18 6.85
CA ILE A 264 -40.93 -7.46 7.55
C ILE A 264 -41.85 -7.28 8.76
N ASN A 265 -41.57 -6.28 9.60
CA ASN A 265 -42.33 -6.04 10.83
C ASN A 265 -43.77 -5.58 10.54
N GLU A 266 -43.97 -4.72 9.55
CA GLU A 266 -45.31 -4.31 9.07
C GLU A 266 -46.12 -5.53 8.61
N LEU A 267 -45.50 -6.45 7.87
CA LEU A 267 -46.15 -7.67 7.41
C LEU A 267 -46.47 -8.60 8.57
N ILE A 268 -45.54 -8.83 9.51
CA ILE A 268 -45.78 -9.67 10.69
C ILE A 268 -46.99 -9.16 11.47
N ALA A 269 -47.05 -7.85 11.77
CA ALA A 269 -48.16 -7.25 12.50
C ALA A 269 -49.50 -7.42 11.77
N LYS A 270 -49.51 -7.21 10.44
CA LYS A 270 -50.71 -7.42 9.62
C LYS A 270 -51.20 -8.87 9.68
N LEU A 271 -50.30 -9.84 9.55
CA LEU A 271 -50.64 -11.26 9.57
C LEU A 271 -51.09 -11.73 10.96
N GLN A 272 -50.49 -11.20 12.03
CA GLN A 272 -50.92 -11.47 13.40
C GLN A 272 -52.32 -10.92 13.67
N SER A 273 -52.64 -9.74 13.12
CA SER A 273 -53.97 -9.14 13.26
C SER A 273 -55.09 -9.89 12.50
N ASP A 274 -54.76 -10.61 11.42
CA ASP A 274 -55.72 -11.46 10.69
C ASP A 274 -56.17 -12.67 11.55
N GLY A 275 -55.30 -13.16 12.43
CA GLY A 275 -55.62 -14.20 13.42
C GLY A 275 -55.86 -15.60 12.85
N SER A 276 -55.85 -15.79 11.53
CA SER A 276 -56.00 -17.12 10.94
C SER A 276 -54.79 -18.01 11.26
N GLU A 277 -55.02 -19.33 11.32
CA GLU A 277 -53.95 -20.30 11.59
C GLU A 277 -52.83 -20.19 10.55
N VAL A 278 -53.18 -20.02 9.27
CA VAL A 278 -52.23 -19.86 8.17
C VAL A 278 -51.44 -18.55 8.33
N ALA A 279 -52.10 -17.42 8.63
CA ALA A 279 -51.43 -16.15 8.82
C ALA A 279 -50.47 -16.19 10.01
N THR A 280 -50.87 -16.79 11.13
CA THR A 280 -50.04 -16.95 12.32
C THR A 280 -48.80 -17.79 12.04
N LYS A 281 -48.95 -18.91 11.32
CA LYS A 281 -47.81 -19.76 10.94
C LYS A 281 -46.84 -19.05 9.99
N VAL A 282 -47.36 -18.29 9.01
CA VAL A 282 -46.52 -17.53 8.09
C VAL A 282 -45.81 -16.36 8.80
N ALA A 283 -46.49 -15.65 9.70
CA ALA A 283 -45.89 -14.59 10.51
C ALA A 283 -44.69 -15.12 11.32
N LYS A 284 -44.85 -16.25 12.01
CA LYS A 284 -43.76 -16.93 12.73
C LYS A 284 -42.61 -17.35 11.82
N ALA A 285 -42.91 -17.81 10.60
CA ALA A 285 -41.87 -18.17 9.63
C ALA A 285 -41.07 -16.95 9.15
N ILE A 286 -41.73 -15.81 8.92
CA ILE A 286 -41.06 -14.55 8.55
C ILE A 286 -40.19 -14.05 9.72
N GLU A 287 -40.74 -14.02 10.93
CA GLU A 287 -40.03 -13.62 12.15
C GLU A 287 -38.77 -14.46 12.38
N HIS A 288 -38.90 -15.80 12.36
CA HIS A 288 -37.76 -16.70 12.49
C HIS A 288 -36.68 -16.44 11.43
N SER A 289 -37.08 -16.14 10.20
CA SER A 289 -36.14 -15.90 9.09
C SER A 289 -35.39 -14.58 9.23
N ARG A 290 -36.06 -13.54 9.76
CA ARG A 290 -35.41 -12.26 10.11
C ARG A 290 -34.38 -12.48 11.20
N ASP A 291 -34.78 -13.09 12.31
CA ASP A 291 -33.92 -13.27 13.48
C ASP A 291 -32.71 -14.17 13.16
N LYS A 292 -32.90 -15.18 12.30
CA LYS A 292 -31.80 -16.02 11.84
C LYS A 292 -30.84 -15.27 10.92
N ALA A 293 -31.34 -14.42 10.03
CA ALA A 293 -30.49 -13.59 9.17
C ALA A 293 -29.63 -12.61 9.99
N ASP A 294 -30.21 -11.99 11.03
CA ASP A 294 -29.47 -11.18 11.99
C ASP A 294 -28.39 -11.99 12.71
N LYS A 295 -28.78 -13.15 13.27
CA LYS A 295 -27.85 -14.02 14.00
C LYS A 295 -26.67 -14.46 13.12
N GLN A 296 -26.93 -14.93 11.90
CA GLN A 296 -25.88 -15.41 11.01
C GLN A 296 -24.91 -14.29 10.58
N TYR A 297 -25.39 -13.05 10.45
CA TYR A 297 -24.50 -11.92 10.21
C TYR A 297 -23.66 -11.58 11.44
N GLN A 298 -24.23 -11.65 12.65
CA GLN A 298 -23.45 -11.53 13.89
C GLN A 298 -22.40 -12.64 14.00
N ASP A 299 -22.73 -13.88 13.63
CA ASP A 299 -21.78 -14.99 13.60
C ASP A 299 -20.64 -14.76 12.58
N TYR A 300 -20.92 -14.10 11.45
CA TYR A 300 -19.90 -13.68 10.48
C TYR A 300 -18.97 -12.59 11.05
N LEU A 301 -19.53 -11.64 11.79
CA LEU A 301 -18.76 -10.59 12.46
C LEU A 301 -17.94 -11.14 13.62
N ALA A 302 -18.49 -12.09 14.36
CA ALA A 302 -17.82 -12.72 15.48
C ALA A 302 -16.58 -13.46 14.99
N ASN A 303 -15.41 -13.01 15.44
CA ASN A 303 -14.15 -13.69 15.13
C ASN A 303 -13.96 -14.97 15.98
N ASP A 304 -15.05 -15.56 16.47
CA ASP A 304 -15.06 -16.66 17.43
C ASP A 304 -14.60 -17.97 16.77
N ASN A 305 -13.58 -18.61 17.34
CA ASN A 305 -13.03 -19.92 16.93
C ASN A 305 -12.54 -20.04 15.47
N HIS A 306 -12.47 -18.93 14.72
CA HIS A 306 -12.03 -18.87 13.33
C HIS A 306 -10.62 -18.30 13.21
N THR A 307 -9.62 -18.97 13.82
CA THR A 307 -8.21 -18.56 13.66
C THR A 307 -7.41 -19.58 12.85
N PRO A 308 -7.60 -19.64 11.53
CA PRO A 308 -6.95 -20.63 10.67
C PRO A 308 -5.47 -20.32 10.39
N PHE A 309 -4.88 -19.33 11.06
CA PHE A 309 -3.52 -18.86 10.79
C PHE A 309 -2.66 -18.93 12.05
N PRO A 310 -2.11 -20.10 12.43
CA PRO A 310 -1.34 -20.27 13.66
C PRO A 310 -0.24 -19.22 13.88
N ARG A 311 0.38 -18.74 12.80
CA ARG A 311 1.39 -17.66 12.81
C ARG A 311 0.87 -16.30 13.29
N LEU A 312 -0.44 -16.07 13.32
CA LEU A 312 -1.07 -14.86 13.85
C LEU A 312 -1.58 -15.03 15.30
N ASN A 313 -1.46 -16.23 15.89
CA ASN A 313 -2.10 -16.56 17.18
C ASN A 313 -1.24 -16.20 18.39
N SER A 314 0.01 -15.82 18.20
CA SER A 314 0.83 -15.29 19.30
C SER A 314 0.54 -13.80 19.47
N ALA A 315 0.05 -13.39 20.64
CA ALA A 315 -0.08 -11.98 21.00
C ALA A 315 1.29 -11.28 20.96
N LYS A 316 2.32 -11.93 21.51
CA LYS A 316 3.68 -11.41 21.51
C LYS A 316 4.35 -11.66 20.16
N GLN A 317 4.24 -10.69 19.26
CA GLN A 317 4.91 -10.66 17.96
C GLN A 317 5.37 -9.24 17.65
N PRO A 318 6.60 -9.05 17.13
CA PRO A 318 7.04 -7.73 16.69
C PRO A 318 6.28 -7.32 15.42
N PHE A 319 6.21 -6.00 15.16
CA PHE A 319 5.40 -5.44 14.08
C PHE A 319 5.73 -6.04 12.70
N GLU A 320 7.02 -6.15 12.36
CA GLU A 320 7.44 -6.65 11.05
C GLU A 320 6.99 -8.10 10.79
N LEU A 321 6.88 -8.90 11.87
CA LEU A 321 6.41 -10.28 11.79
C LEU A 321 4.88 -10.34 11.66
N VAL A 322 4.15 -9.48 12.39
CA VAL A 322 2.69 -9.37 12.23
C VAL A 322 2.35 -8.95 10.79
N LEU A 323 3.04 -7.94 10.26
CA LEU A 323 2.87 -7.48 8.89
C LEU A 323 3.13 -8.61 7.90
N ALA A 324 4.30 -9.27 7.99
CA ALA A 324 4.66 -10.35 7.07
C ALA A 324 3.70 -11.56 7.16
N ASN A 325 3.32 -11.96 8.37
CA ASN A 325 2.40 -13.08 8.61
C ASN A 325 1.00 -12.75 8.07
N TRP A 326 0.54 -11.51 8.25
CA TRP A 326 -0.76 -11.09 7.76
C TRP A 326 -0.77 -11.00 6.23
N THR A 327 0.21 -10.32 5.62
CA THR A 327 0.29 -10.18 4.15
C THR A 327 0.37 -11.53 3.47
N MET A 328 1.12 -12.46 4.06
CA MET A 328 1.21 -13.83 3.54
C MET A 328 -0.09 -14.61 3.69
N SER A 329 -0.78 -14.48 4.84
CA SER A 329 -2.07 -15.14 5.02
C SER A 329 -3.11 -14.61 4.06
N ALA A 330 -3.13 -13.29 3.85
CA ALA A 330 -4.02 -12.65 2.91
C ALA A 330 -3.72 -13.10 1.47
N TYR A 331 -2.44 -13.13 1.08
CA TYR A 331 -1.98 -13.62 -0.23
C TYR A 331 -2.39 -15.08 -0.48
N LEU A 332 -2.28 -15.95 0.52
CA LEU A 332 -2.61 -17.38 0.34
C LEU A 332 -4.11 -17.67 0.35
N SER A 333 -4.92 -16.82 1.00
CA SER A 333 -6.34 -17.07 1.25
C SER A 333 -7.31 -16.13 0.53
N PHE A 334 -6.84 -15.19 -0.31
CA PHE A 334 -7.67 -14.14 -0.92
C PHE A 334 -8.94 -14.60 -1.66
N ASP A 335 -8.95 -15.83 -2.14
CA ASP A 335 -10.03 -16.46 -2.89
C ASP A 335 -10.97 -17.31 -2.00
N ASN A 336 -10.58 -17.56 -0.74
CA ASN A 336 -11.33 -18.37 0.21
C ASN A 336 -12.32 -17.53 1.04
N GLU A 337 -13.61 -17.68 0.76
CA GLU A 337 -14.70 -16.91 1.38
C GLU A 337 -14.90 -17.16 2.88
N GLN A 338 -14.33 -18.24 3.41
CA GLN A 338 -14.43 -18.57 4.84
C GLN A 338 -13.19 -18.12 5.61
N THR A 339 -12.01 -18.31 5.02
CA THR A 339 -10.73 -18.08 5.69
C THR A 339 -10.27 -16.62 5.56
N PHE A 340 -10.52 -15.98 4.41
CA PHE A 340 -10.09 -14.61 4.19
C PHE A 340 -10.74 -13.60 5.15
N PRO A 341 -12.08 -13.61 5.38
CA PRO A 341 -12.71 -12.65 6.28
C PRO A 341 -12.21 -12.76 7.72
N ALA A 342 -11.68 -13.93 8.11
CA ALA A 342 -11.07 -14.08 9.42
C ALA A 342 -9.84 -13.16 9.58
N LEU A 343 -9.17 -12.69 8.53
CA LEU A 343 -8.00 -11.81 8.67
C LEU A 343 -8.32 -10.40 9.18
N PHE A 344 -9.59 -10.05 9.29
CA PHE A 344 -10.06 -8.70 9.57
C PHE A 344 -10.72 -8.62 10.94
N SER A 345 -10.59 -7.46 11.60
CA SER A 345 -11.23 -7.26 12.89
C SER A 345 -12.75 -7.23 12.75
N GLU A 346 -13.48 -7.44 13.84
CA GLU A 346 -14.94 -7.31 13.83
C GLU A 346 -15.35 -5.90 13.38
N LYS A 347 -14.63 -4.89 13.88
CA LYS A 347 -14.80 -3.48 13.50
C LYS A 347 -14.55 -3.27 12.01
N PHE A 348 -13.45 -3.79 11.45
CA PHE A 348 -13.14 -3.65 10.02
C PHE A 348 -14.28 -4.22 9.16
N LYS A 349 -14.80 -5.41 9.49
CA LYS A 349 -15.91 -6.04 8.75
C LYS A 349 -17.20 -5.19 8.80
N GLN A 350 -17.44 -4.50 9.91
CA GLN A 350 -18.59 -3.59 10.07
C GLN A 350 -18.43 -2.31 9.24
N GLU A 351 -17.23 -1.73 9.22
CA GLU A 351 -16.98 -0.40 8.61
C GLU A 351 -16.66 -0.47 7.12
N ALA A 352 -15.94 -1.50 6.65
CA ALA A 352 -15.42 -1.65 5.29
C ALA A 352 -16.49 -1.70 4.19
N THR A 353 -17.76 -1.91 4.55
CA THR A 353 -18.89 -2.01 3.60
C THR A 353 -19.76 -0.76 3.58
N SER A 354 -19.53 0.20 4.49
CA SER A 354 -20.35 1.41 4.67
C SER A 354 -19.82 2.66 3.94
N SER A 355 -18.56 2.64 3.51
CA SER A 355 -17.89 3.73 2.80
C SER A 355 -17.29 3.22 1.48
N ASP A 356 -17.07 4.14 0.54
CA ASP A 356 -16.63 3.90 -0.84
C ASP A 356 -15.59 2.78 -0.92
N LYS A 357 -16.01 1.55 -1.33
CA LYS A 357 -15.16 0.33 -1.33
C LYS A 357 -13.81 0.60 -2.02
N ARG A 358 -13.83 1.48 -3.02
CA ARG A 358 -12.65 1.96 -3.75
C ARG A 358 -11.54 2.52 -2.87
N SER A 359 -11.88 3.15 -1.73
CA SER A 359 -10.93 3.77 -0.81
C SER A 359 -10.10 2.76 -0.01
N ILE A 360 -10.65 1.56 0.24
CA ILE A 360 -9.96 0.46 0.94
C ILE A 360 -9.34 -0.55 -0.04
N ASP A 361 -9.87 -0.66 -1.26
CA ASP A 361 -9.49 -1.70 -2.22
C ASP A 361 -8.04 -1.65 -2.64
N LYS A 362 -7.63 -0.47 -3.10
CA LYS A 362 -6.27 -0.25 -3.58
C LYS A 362 -5.23 -0.48 -2.48
N PRO A 363 -5.34 0.15 -1.28
CA PRO A 363 -4.36 -0.09 -0.22
C PRO A 363 -4.38 -1.54 0.28
N LEU A 364 -5.55 -2.19 0.35
CA LEU A 364 -5.65 -3.61 0.69
C LEU A 364 -4.95 -4.51 -0.34
N SER A 365 -5.20 -4.28 -1.63
CA SER A 365 -4.58 -5.03 -2.72
C SER A 365 -3.06 -4.85 -2.74
N GLN A 366 -2.57 -3.64 -2.49
CA GLN A 366 -1.14 -3.37 -2.37
C GLN A 366 -0.54 -4.13 -1.18
N LEU A 367 -1.18 -4.09 -0.01
CA LEU A 367 -0.73 -4.82 1.17
C LEU A 367 -0.65 -6.34 0.91
N MET A 368 -1.65 -6.91 0.25
CA MET A 368 -1.68 -8.34 -0.12
C MET A 368 -0.62 -8.72 -1.15
N TYR A 369 -0.33 -7.83 -2.10
CA TYR A 369 0.68 -8.05 -3.14
C TYR A 369 2.12 -7.76 -2.66
N MET A 370 2.29 -7.36 -1.40
CA MET A 370 3.59 -7.03 -0.82
C MET A 370 4.62 -8.16 -0.98
N PRO A 371 4.33 -9.45 -0.70
CA PRO A 371 5.33 -10.51 -0.86
C PRO A 371 5.89 -10.60 -2.29
N ALA A 372 5.01 -10.59 -3.30
CA ALA A 372 5.44 -10.62 -4.70
C ALA A 372 6.23 -9.36 -5.11
N SER A 373 5.88 -8.19 -4.54
CA SER A 373 6.54 -6.91 -4.84
C SER A 373 8.00 -6.84 -4.38
N PHE A 374 8.36 -7.58 -3.32
CA PHE A 374 9.69 -7.49 -2.68
C PHE A 374 10.70 -8.51 -3.20
N ALA A 375 10.28 -9.46 -4.04
CA ALA A 375 11.19 -10.47 -4.59
C ALA A 375 10.74 -11.04 -5.95
N LEU A 376 10.10 -10.22 -6.79
CA LEU A 376 9.78 -10.55 -8.19
C LEU A 376 9.21 -11.98 -8.36
N MET A 377 8.19 -12.30 -7.56
CA MET A 377 7.48 -13.60 -7.51
C MET A 377 8.11 -14.71 -6.65
N ASP A 378 9.30 -14.54 -6.06
CA ASP A 378 9.78 -15.42 -4.98
C ASP A 378 9.10 -15.02 -3.66
N ILE A 379 7.98 -15.67 -3.36
CA ILE A 379 7.13 -15.32 -2.23
C ILE A 379 7.80 -15.54 -0.88
N THR A 380 8.67 -16.56 -0.78
CA THR A 380 9.47 -16.82 0.42
C THR A 380 10.44 -15.68 0.66
N LYS A 381 11.19 -15.25 -0.37
CA LYS A 381 12.09 -14.09 -0.25
C LYS A 381 11.34 -12.79 0.00
N GLY A 382 10.17 -12.63 -0.60
CA GLY A 382 9.25 -11.52 -0.31
C GLY A 382 8.88 -11.43 1.17
N TYR A 383 8.48 -12.55 1.77
CA TYR A 383 8.16 -12.66 3.19
C TYR A 383 9.34 -12.28 4.10
N GLU A 384 10.54 -12.75 3.77
CA GLU A 384 11.75 -12.38 4.51
C GLU A 384 12.06 -10.87 4.36
N ASN A 385 11.92 -10.31 3.17
CA ASN A 385 12.23 -8.90 2.91
C ASN A 385 11.25 -7.94 3.57
N ILE A 386 9.98 -8.32 3.75
CA ILE A 386 9.04 -7.56 4.58
C ILE A 386 9.56 -7.48 6.01
N GLN A 387 10.01 -8.59 6.58
CA GLN A 387 10.55 -8.59 7.95
C GLN A 387 11.80 -7.71 8.07
N ARG A 388 12.74 -7.81 7.12
CA ARG A 388 13.94 -6.96 7.10
C ARG A 388 13.59 -5.48 7.01
N GLY A 389 12.74 -5.12 6.04
CA GLY A 389 12.42 -3.72 5.78
C GLY A 389 11.63 -3.04 6.89
N TYR A 390 10.78 -3.76 7.62
CA TYR A 390 9.99 -3.14 8.69
C TYR A 390 10.56 -3.37 10.09
N LYS A 391 11.75 -3.99 10.20
CA LYS A 391 12.37 -4.35 11.47
C LYS A 391 12.59 -3.12 12.35
N GLY A 392 12.01 -3.16 13.56
CA GLY A 392 12.26 -2.16 14.60
C GLY A 392 11.67 -0.78 14.32
N LEU A 393 10.76 -0.66 13.34
CA LEU A 393 10.09 0.62 13.05
C LEU A 393 9.07 1.00 14.12
N LEU A 394 8.51 0.01 14.83
CA LEU A 394 7.58 0.21 15.94
C LEU A 394 8.07 -0.58 17.17
N PRO A 395 7.80 -0.08 18.39
CA PRO A 395 8.05 -0.83 19.61
C PRO A 395 7.12 -2.05 19.70
N ASP A 396 7.57 -3.12 20.34
CA ASP A 396 6.77 -4.33 20.54
C ASP A 396 5.44 -4.04 21.26
N SER A 397 4.39 -4.69 20.80
CA SER A 397 3.03 -4.60 21.32
C SER A 397 2.37 -5.97 21.29
N GLU A 398 1.51 -6.24 22.26
CA GLU A 398 0.71 -7.47 22.35
C GLU A 398 -0.77 -7.25 22.03
N THR A 399 -1.17 -6.01 21.74
CA THR A 399 -2.58 -5.63 21.59
C THR A 399 -2.87 -4.87 20.31
N LYS A 400 -1.99 -3.95 19.91
CA LYS A 400 -2.24 -3.07 18.76
C LYS A 400 -0.96 -2.53 18.14
N TYR A 401 -0.92 -2.51 16.82
CA TYR A 401 0.05 -1.76 16.03
C TYR A 401 -0.65 -0.73 15.17
N HIS A 402 -0.05 0.46 15.06
CA HIS A 402 -0.45 1.48 14.11
C HIS A 402 0.81 1.95 13.38
N PHE A 403 0.84 1.72 12.06
CA PHE A 403 1.91 2.14 11.18
C PHE A 403 1.36 3.08 10.13
N SER A 404 2.13 4.12 9.82
CA SER A 404 1.77 5.10 8.80
C SER A 404 3.01 5.65 8.13
N ASP A 405 3.01 5.68 6.80
CA ASP A 405 4.05 6.30 5.99
C ASP A 405 3.45 7.00 4.76
N ALA A 406 4.27 7.53 3.87
CA ALA A 406 3.78 8.24 2.69
C ALA A 406 2.99 7.36 1.68
N LEU A 407 3.00 6.03 1.80
CA LEU A 407 2.26 5.11 0.93
C LEU A 407 0.93 4.70 1.55
N HIS A 408 0.97 4.31 2.83
CA HIS A 408 -0.19 3.71 3.49
C HIS A 408 -0.24 3.94 4.99
N SER A 409 -1.44 3.77 5.54
CA SER A 409 -1.64 3.58 6.98
C SER A 409 -2.28 2.22 7.20
N VAL A 410 -1.72 1.45 8.13
CA VAL A 410 -2.23 0.13 8.52
C VAL A 410 -2.32 0.03 10.04
N THR A 411 -3.42 -0.55 10.51
CA THR A 411 -3.63 -0.85 11.92
C THR A 411 -3.88 -2.34 12.08
N PHE A 412 -3.14 -2.98 12.97
CA PHE A 412 -3.40 -4.35 13.39
C PHE A 412 -3.85 -4.36 14.85
N VAL A 413 -4.82 -5.20 15.19
CA VAL A 413 -5.30 -5.43 16.55
C VAL A 413 -5.22 -6.91 16.88
N TYR A 414 -4.83 -7.25 18.10
CA TYR A 414 -4.90 -8.61 18.61
C TYR A 414 -6.26 -8.81 19.30
N GLU A 415 -7.13 -9.60 18.69
CA GLU A 415 -8.45 -9.90 19.23
C GLU A 415 -8.82 -11.36 18.98
N LYS A 416 -9.59 -11.94 19.91
CA LYS A 416 -10.08 -13.33 19.80
C LYS A 416 -8.97 -14.36 19.50
N GLY A 417 -7.78 -14.12 20.06
CA GLY A 417 -6.63 -15.03 19.91
C GLY A 417 -5.87 -14.91 18.59
N ALA A 418 -5.99 -13.79 17.87
CA ALA A 418 -5.28 -13.57 16.62
C ALA A 418 -5.00 -12.09 16.33
N TRP A 419 -3.91 -11.81 15.60
CA TRP A 419 -3.70 -10.52 14.95
C TRP A 419 -4.61 -10.37 13.72
N ARG A 420 -5.35 -9.25 13.66
CA ARG A 420 -6.33 -8.92 12.63
C ARG A 420 -6.07 -7.52 12.07
N LEU A 421 -6.37 -7.30 10.79
CA LEU A 421 -6.34 -5.97 10.19
C LEU A 421 -7.57 -5.17 10.64
N ASP A 422 -7.34 -4.03 11.27
CA ASP A 422 -8.38 -3.14 11.80
C ASP A 422 -8.60 -1.89 10.94
N GLN A 423 -7.58 -1.47 10.20
CA GLN A 423 -7.66 -0.34 9.29
C GLN A 423 -6.61 -0.45 8.19
N VAL A 424 -6.98 -0.03 6.99
CA VAL A 424 -6.05 0.19 5.88
C VAL A 424 -6.51 1.41 5.09
N SER A 425 -5.58 2.31 4.78
CA SER A 425 -5.83 3.40 3.85
C SER A 425 -4.59 3.67 3.02
N GLN A 426 -4.80 4.13 1.79
CA GLN A 426 -3.72 4.73 1.02
C GLN A 426 -3.61 6.17 1.50
N ILE A 427 -2.42 6.62 1.86
CA ILE A 427 -2.24 8.07 2.02
C ILE A 427 -2.32 8.65 0.61
N PRO A 428 -3.17 9.66 0.37
CA PRO A 428 -3.19 10.35 -0.91
C PRO A 428 -1.77 10.82 -1.19
N LEU A 429 -1.08 10.11 -2.07
CA LEU A 429 -0.08 10.73 -2.89
C LEU A 429 -0.90 11.77 -3.62
N ASN A 430 -0.71 13.05 -3.28
CA ASN A 430 -1.26 14.17 -4.04
C ASN A 430 -1.23 13.72 -5.48
N HIS A 431 -2.41 13.42 -6.02
CA HIS A 431 -2.48 12.79 -7.32
C HIS A 431 -1.71 13.73 -8.21
N TYR A 432 -0.57 13.27 -8.73
CA TYR A 432 0.00 13.88 -9.90
C TYR A 432 -1.07 13.61 -10.94
N GLU A 433 -1.97 14.58 -11.09
CA GLU A 433 -2.90 14.66 -12.20
C GLU A 433 -2.05 14.45 -13.45
N LEU A 434 -2.25 13.31 -14.10
CA LEU A 434 -1.74 13.07 -15.44
C LEU A 434 -2.55 13.90 -16.42
#